data_AF-A0A2T2UR52-F1
#
_entry.id   AF-A0A2T2UR52-F1
#
_cell.length_a   1.000
_cell.length_b   1.000
_cell.length_c   1.000
_cell.angle_alpha   90.00
_cell.angle_beta   90.00
_cell.angle_gamma   90.00
#
_symmetry.space_group_name_H-M   'P 1'
#
loop_
_entity.id
_entity.type
_entity.pdbx_description
1 polymer ?
#
loop_
_entity_poly.entity_id
_entity_poly.type
_entity_poly.pdbx_seq_one_letter_code
_entity_poly.pdbx_strand_id
1 'polypeptide(L)' 'MKVTVDLPDRFGDIDETYAREALVATLYSNGKLSRREARQILGMSRRDFEDMLPRYGFSVLVDNEENVQTELDT' A
#
# COMPACT_ATOMS: atom_id res chain seq x y z
N MET A 1 -7.91 11.83 9.34
CA MET A 1 -7.84 12.71 8.15
C MET A 1 -8.63 12.07 7.02
N LYS A 2 -9.37 12.83 6.22
CA LYS A 2 -10.11 12.32 5.04
C LYS A 2 -9.50 12.94 3.78
N VAL A 3 -9.12 12.12 2.81
CA VAL A 3 -8.56 12.54 1.52
C VAL A 3 -9.51 12.06 0.42
N THR A 4 -9.81 12.93 -0.54
CA THR A 4 -10.61 12.63 -1.74
C THR A 4 -9.75 12.97 -2.96
N VAL A 5 -9.76 12.11 -3.98
CA VAL A 5 -9.01 12.30 -5.22
C VAL A 5 -9.98 12.12 -6.40
N ASP A 6 -10.02 13.10 -7.30
CA ASP A 6 -10.79 13.00 -8.53
C ASP A 6 -9.93 12.40 -9.64
N LEU A 7 -10.42 11.31 -10.24
CA LEU A 7 -9.78 10.63 -11.36
C LEU A 7 -10.56 10.93 -12.66
N PRO A 8 -9.90 11.07 -13.81
CA PRO A 8 -10.60 11.26 -15.07
C PRO A 8 -11.35 9.97 -15.51
N ASP A 9 -12.53 10.15 -16.11
CA ASP A 9 -13.49 9.08 -16.46
C ASP A 9 -12.97 7.98 -17.40
N ARG A 10 -11.80 8.20 -18.02
CA ARG A 10 -11.12 7.21 -18.89
C ARG A 10 -10.61 5.98 -18.14
N PHE A 11 -10.63 6.00 -16.80
CA PHE A 11 -10.15 4.92 -15.94
C PHE A 11 -11.28 3.97 -15.48
N GLY A 12 -12.21 3.62 -16.39
CA GLY A 12 -13.43 2.87 -16.08
C GLY A 12 -13.23 1.50 -15.41
N ASP A 13 -12.02 0.93 -15.45
CA ASP A 13 -11.68 -0.36 -14.83
C ASP A 13 -11.03 -0.20 -13.43
N ILE A 14 -10.83 1.02 -12.96
CA ILE A 14 -10.31 1.29 -11.61
C ILE A 14 -11.49 1.37 -10.64
N ASP A 15 -11.64 0.33 -9.81
CA ASP A 15 -12.58 0.35 -8.69
C ASP A 15 -11.94 0.91 -7.40
N GLU A 16 -12.78 1.14 -6.38
CA GLU A 16 -12.32 1.66 -5.09
C GLU A 16 -11.30 0.73 -4.43
N THR A 17 -11.46 -0.59 -4.59
CA THR A 17 -10.56 -1.60 -4.02
C THR A 17 -9.17 -1.47 -4.59
N TYR A 18 -9.06 -1.42 -5.93
CA TYR A 18 -7.81 -1.24 -6.64
C TYR A 18 -7.13 0.07 -6.23
N ALA A 19 -7.87 1.18 -6.21
CA ALA A 19 -7.33 2.47 -5.84
C ALA A 19 -6.79 2.47 -4.40
N ARG A 20 -7.52 1.85 -3.47
CA ARG A 20 -7.13 1.72 -2.07
C ARG A 20 -5.89 0.86 -1.91
N GLU A 21 -5.85 -0.32 -2.53
CA GLU A 21 -4.70 -1.23 -2.47
C GLU A 21 -3.46 -0.59 -3.09
N ALA A 22 -3.59 0.03 -4.27
CA ALA A 22 -2.48 0.73 -4.94
C ALA A 22 -1.89 1.86 -4.08
N LEU A 23 -2.76 2.66 -3.45
CA LEU A 23 -2.32 3.77 -2.59
C LEU A 23 -1.59 3.25 -1.36
N VAL A 24 -2.14 2.24 -0.68
CA VAL A 24 -1.52 1.67 0.53
C VAL A 24 -0.19 0.99 0.17
N ALA A 25 -0.12 0.23 -0.92
CA ALA A 25 1.10 -0.40 -1.39
C ALA A 25 2.19 0.64 -1.73
N THR A 26 1.80 1.76 -2.33
CA THR A 26 2.72 2.88 -2.63
C THR A 26 3.24 3.52 -1.35
N LEU A 27 2.37 3.83 -0.39
CA LEU A 27 2.78 4.45 0.87
C LEU A 27 3.69 3.53 1.69
N TYR A 28 3.37 2.23 1.76
CA TYR A 28 4.23 1.23 2.37
C TYR A 28 5.62 1.18 1.71
N SER A 29 5.66 1.07 0.37
CA SER A 29 6.93 0.93 -0.36
C SER A 29 7.80 2.20 -0.29
N ASN A 30 7.21 3.36 0.02
CA ASN A 30 7.93 4.61 0.28
C ASN A 30 8.17 4.84 1.79
N GLY A 31 7.99 3.83 2.64
CA GLY A 31 8.24 3.91 4.07
C GLY A 31 7.33 4.88 4.83
N LYS A 32 6.21 5.31 4.23
CA LYS A 32 5.23 6.20 4.90
C LYS A 32 4.26 5.44 5.78
N LEU A 33 4.22 4.11 5.64
CA LEU A 33 3.43 3.19 6.46
C LEU A 33 4.30 2.00 6.82
N SER A 34 4.20 1.53 8.06
CA SER A 34 4.69 0.20 8.42
C SER A 34 3.83 -0.89 7.78
N ARG A 35 4.36 -2.11 7.61
CA ARG A 35 3.58 -3.27 7.16
C ARG A 35 2.42 -3.57 8.08
N ARG A 36 2.57 -3.31 9.38
CA ARG A 36 1.49 -3.49 10.36
C ARG A 36 0.32 -2.55 10.06
N GLU A 37 0.59 -1.27 9.87
CA GLU A 37 -0.45 -0.28 9.55
C GLU A 37 -1.09 -0.56 8.19
N ALA A 38 -0.28 -0.85 7.17
CA ALA A 38 -0.78 -1.18 5.84
C ALA A 38 -1.77 -2.36 5.86
N ARG A 39 -1.44 -3.44 6.58
CA ARG A 39 -2.34 -4.59 6.77
C ARG A 39 -3.60 -4.23 7.53
N GLN A 40 -3.49 -3.39 8.55
CA GLN A 40 -4.64 -2.95 9.34
C GLN A 40 -5.60 -2.10 8.49
N ILE A 41 -5.09 -1.23 7.62
CA ILE A 41 -5.89 -0.40 6.70
C ILE A 41 -6.65 -1.28 5.69
N LEU A 42 -6.00 -2.31 5.17
CA LEU A 42 -6.57 -3.20 4.15
C LEU A 42 -7.35 -4.38 4.73
N GLY A 43 -7.28 -4.62 6.04
CA GLY A 43 -7.91 -5.78 6.68
C GLY A 43 -7.32 -7.12 6.24
N MET A 44 -6.04 -7.13 5.83
CA MET A 44 -5.38 -8.31 5.26
C MET A 44 -4.50 -9.03 6.28
N SER A 45 -4.36 -10.35 6.12
CA SER A 45 -3.30 -11.08 6.80
C SER A 45 -1.92 -10.66 6.25
N ARG A 46 -0.86 -11.07 6.94
CA ARG A 46 0.50 -10.83 6.45
C ARG A 46 0.74 -11.47 5.07
N ARG A 47 0.25 -12.70 4.88
CA ARG A 47 0.44 -13.46 3.65
C ARG A 47 -0.31 -12.81 2.49
N ASP A 48 -1.58 -12.45 2.71
CA ASP A 48 -2.41 -11.85 1.66
C ASP A 48 -1.84 -10.49 1.22
N PHE A 49 -1.29 -9.72 2.15
CA PHE A 49 -0.62 -8.46 1.83
C PHE A 49 0.65 -8.68 1.01
N GLU A 50 1.50 -9.63 1.41
CA GLU A 50 2.72 -9.98 0.68
C GLU A 50 2.41 -10.51 -0.74
N ASP A 51 1.32 -11.26 -0.91
CA ASP A 51 0.85 -11.78 -2.21
C ASP A 51 0.19 -10.70 -3.08
N MET A 52 -0.29 -9.61 -2.48
CA MET A 52 -0.92 -8.48 -3.17
C MET A 52 0.12 -7.52 -3.77
N LEU A 53 1.23 -7.25 -3.06
CA LEU A 53 2.25 -6.27 -3.47
C LEU A 53 2.75 -6.42 -4.92
N PRO A 54 3.05 -7.64 -5.44
CA PRO A 54 3.52 -7.81 -6.81
C PRO A 54 2.52 -7.35 -7.88
N ARG A 55 1.22 -7.38 -7.58
CA ARG A 55 0.16 -6.92 -8.50
C ARG A 55 0.25 -5.43 -8.80
N TYR A 56 0.88 -4.68 -7.90
CA TYR A 56 1.10 -3.23 -7.98
C TYR A 56 2.57 -2.87 -8.29
N GLY A 57 3.39 -3.86 -8.65
CA GLY A 57 4.79 -3.64 -9.04
C GLY A 57 5.77 -3.50 -7.86
N PHE A 58 5.36 -3.85 -6.65
CA PHE A 58 6.22 -3.79 -5.48
C PHE A 58 6.73 -5.17 -5.06
N SER A 59 7.95 -5.23 -4.56
CA SER A 59 8.52 -6.45 -3.97
C SER A 59 8.30 -6.46 -2.46
N VAL A 60 8.11 -7.65 -1.90
CA VAL A 60 8.03 -7.86 -0.44
C VAL A 60 9.35 -7.46 0.26
N LEU A 61 10.47 -7.48 -0.48
CA LEU A 61 11.82 -7.20 0.00
C LEU A 61 12.29 -5.77 -0.31
N VAL A 62 11.37 -4.81 -0.48
CA VAL A 62 11.76 -3.40 -0.65
C VAL A 62 12.27 -2.86 0.69
N ASP A 63 13.56 -3.05 0.94
CA ASP A 63 14.28 -2.48 2.08
C ASP A 63 14.97 -1.19 1.61
N ASN A 64 14.20 -0.12 1.44
CA ASN A 64 14.79 1.23 1.40
C ASN A 64 14.94 1.75 2.84
N GLU A 65 15.89 2.66 3.05
CA GLU A 65 16.23 3.18 4.38
C GLU A 65 15.00 3.74 5.12
N GLU A 66 14.10 4.39 4.39
CA GLU A 66 12.87 4.96 4.94
C GLU A 66 11.88 3.90 5.42
N ASN A 67 11.67 2.83 4.65
CA ASN A 67 10.82 1.70 5.05
C ASN A 67 11.41 0.97 6.24
N VAL A 68 12.72 0.71 6.24
CA VAL A 68 13.41 0.08 7.36
C VAL A 68 13.23 0.91 8.63
N GLN A 69 13.43 2.23 8.55
CA GLN A 69 13.28 3.10 9.71
C GLN A 69 11.85 3.09 10.26
N THR A 70 10.85 3.23 9.38
CA THR A 70 9.44 3.19 9.79
C THR A 70 9.05 1.86 10.43
N GLU A 71 9.56 0.74 9.94
CA GLU A 71 9.32 -0.59 10.55
C GLU A 71 10.02 -0.77 11.91
N LEU A 72 11.13 -0.06 12.17
CA LEU A 72 11.82 -0.09 13.46
C LEU A 72 11.10 0.76 14.52
N ASP A 73 10.44 1.83 14.10
CA ASP A 73 9.80 2.80 14.99
C ASP A 73 8.35 2.42 15.40
N THR A 74 7.78 1.34 14.85
CA THR A 74 6.34 0.98 14.97
C THR A 74 6.09 -0.41 15.57
#